data_AF-A0A355F4I2-F1
#
_entry.id   AF-A0A355F4I2-F1
#
_cell.length_a   1.000
_cell.length_b   1.000
_cell.length_c   1.000
_cell.angle_alpha   90.00
_cell.angle_beta   90.00
_cell.angle_gamma   90.00
#
_symmetry.space_group_name_H-M   'P 1'
#
loop_
_entity.id
_entity.type
_entity.pdbx_description
1 polymer ?
#
loop_
_entity_poly.entity_id
_entity_poly.type
_entity_poly.pdbx_seq_one_letter_code
_entity_poly.pdbx_strand_id
1 'polypeptide(L)'
;RLPAKAGQALAGDGDSVLTGRLDGWRAAAWMVREHPWAGVGHGAYRPEYVPAMNDLLDRGVQIYPQRLQPVFANAHNEFLEVAAEWGLPGIAALAWALFVLGTVLRRGPHDAGRALAWAGTAALAVLSLAYFPFRVALVAWPAVLFLAWVLRRGDGEPAEGAI
;
A
#
# COMPACT_ATOMS: atom_id res chain seq x y z
N ARG A 1 -13.96 19.70 -15.14
CA ARG A 1 -13.07 19.02 -14.17
C ARG A 1 -11.67 18.77 -14.75
N LEU A 2 -11.52 18.20 -15.95
CA LEU A 2 -10.22 18.02 -16.62
C LEU A 2 -9.47 19.33 -16.95
N PRO A 3 -10.13 20.40 -17.47
CA PRO A 3 -9.43 21.66 -17.78
C PRO A 3 -8.89 22.35 -16.52
N ALA A 4 -9.62 22.26 -15.41
CA ALA A 4 -9.22 22.80 -14.12
C ALA A 4 -8.01 22.05 -13.53
N LYS A 5 -7.99 20.71 -13.62
CA LYS A 5 -6.83 19.90 -13.20
C LYS A 5 -5.60 20.14 -14.07
N ALA A 6 -5.78 20.36 -15.37
CA ALA A 6 -4.68 20.72 -16.28
C ALA A 6 -4.10 22.10 -15.92
N GLY A 7 -4.95 23.08 -15.61
CA GLY A 7 -4.53 24.39 -15.12
C GLY A 7 -3.79 24.34 -13.78
N GLN A 8 -4.27 23.51 -12.84
CA GLN A 8 -3.61 23.28 -11.55
C GLN A 8 -2.24 22.59 -11.68
N ALA A 9 -2.13 21.60 -12.57
CA ALA A 9 -0.86 20.94 -12.86
C ALA A 9 0.16 21.90 -13.48
N LEU A 10 -0.28 22.77 -14.40
CA LEU A 10 0.56 23.79 -15.01
C LEU A 10 0.98 24.90 -14.03
N ALA A 11 0.20 25.14 -12.97
CA ALA A 11 0.50 26.08 -11.91
C ALA A 11 1.45 25.53 -10.82
N GLY A 12 1.87 24.26 -10.92
CA GLY A 12 2.75 23.62 -9.94
C GLY A 12 2.07 23.22 -8.63
N ASP A 13 0.74 23.33 -8.53
CA ASP A 13 -0.03 22.96 -7.34
C ASP A 13 -0.39 21.47 -7.38
N GLY A 14 0.61 20.62 -7.12
CA GLY A 14 0.46 19.16 -7.15
C GLY A 14 -0.56 18.61 -6.15
N ASP A 15 -0.85 19.34 -5.07
CA ASP A 15 -1.78 18.90 -4.04
C ASP A 15 -3.25 19.05 -4.47
N SER A 16 -3.57 20.14 -5.20
CA SER A 16 -4.89 20.28 -5.80
C SER A 16 -5.15 19.27 -6.92
N VAL A 17 -4.12 18.92 -7.70
CA VAL A 17 -4.19 17.84 -8.71
C VAL A 17 -4.51 16.49 -8.06
N LEU A 18 -3.84 16.19 -6.93
CA LEU A 18 -4.04 14.97 -6.15
C LEU A 18 -5.22 15.03 -5.19
N THR A 19 -5.89 16.19 -5.09
CA THR A 19 -7.09 16.42 -4.30
C THR A 19 -6.84 16.18 -2.81
N GLY A 20 -5.73 16.70 -2.28
CA GLY A 20 -5.36 16.63 -0.86
C GLY A 20 -4.74 15.30 -0.41
N ARG A 21 -4.53 14.33 -1.30
CA ARG A 21 -3.93 13.02 -0.94
C ARG A 21 -2.50 13.14 -0.43
N LEU A 22 -1.78 14.21 -0.80
CA LEU A 22 -0.42 14.43 -0.31
C LEU A 22 -0.39 14.64 1.21
N ASP A 23 -1.46 15.14 1.81
CA ASP A 23 -1.54 15.28 3.25
C ASP A 23 -1.55 13.94 3.98
N GLY A 24 -2.22 12.93 3.41
CA GLY A 24 -2.10 11.56 3.89
C GLY A 24 -0.66 11.05 3.81
N TRP A 25 0.05 11.35 2.73
CA TRP A 25 1.45 10.92 2.58
C TRP A 25 2.37 11.66 3.55
N ARG A 26 2.13 12.94 3.79
CA ARG A 26 2.86 13.76 4.77
C ARG A 26 2.63 13.24 6.18
N ALA A 27 1.40 12.93 6.56
CA ALA A 27 1.07 12.34 7.86
C ALA A 27 1.77 10.98 8.03
N ALA A 28 1.68 10.09 7.02
CA ALA A 28 2.37 8.81 7.05
C ALA A 28 3.89 8.97 7.20
N ALA A 29 4.51 9.86 6.43
CA ALA A 29 5.94 10.11 6.50
C ALA A 29 6.36 10.71 7.85
N TRP A 30 5.51 11.55 8.45
CA TRP A 30 5.72 12.07 9.79
C TRP A 30 5.67 10.94 10.83
N MET A 31 4.65 10.08 10.80
CA MET A 31 4.52 8.92 11.70
C MET A 31 5.73 7.99 11.61
N VAL A 32 6.21 7.70 10.39
CA VAL A 32 7.43 6.88 10.18
C VAL A 32 8.66 7.53 10.78
N ARG A 33 8.78 8.87 10.68
CA ARG A 33 9.94 9.61 11.20
C ARG A 33 9.96 9.63 12.72
N GLU A 34 8.81 9.82 13.36
CA GLU A 34 8.71 9.86 14.83
C GLU A 34 8.71 8.46 15.45
N HIS A 35 8.18 7.45 14.74
CA HIS A 35 8.05 6.07 15.22
C HIS A 35 8.63 5.04 14.25
N PRO A 36 9.94 5.09 13.92
CA PRO A 36 10.52 4.28 12.85
C PRO A 36 10.51 2.76 13.15
N TRP A 37 10.49 2.36 14.42
CA TRP A 37 10.62 0.95 14.79
C TRP A 37 9.31 0.21 14.89
N ALA A 38 8.35 0.73 15.65
CA ALA A 38 7.07 0.05 15.85
C ALA A 38 5.95 0.63 14.98
N GLY A 39 6.20 1.76 14.32
CA GLY A 39 5.12 2.60 13.80
C GLY A 39 4.24 3.12 14.92
N VAL A 40 3.07 3.62 14.55
CA VAL A 40 2.04 4.08 15.49
C VAL A 40 1.11 2.97 15.99
N GLY A 41 1.30 1.73 15.51
CA GLY A 41 0.46 0.58 15.83
C GLY A 41 -0.55 0.25 14.73
N HIS A 42 -0.95 -1.02 14.68
CA HIS A 42 -1.87 -1.51 13.65
C HIS A 42 -3.25 -0.85 13.74
N GLY A 43 -3.75 -0.33 12.61
CA GLY A 43 -5.00 0.41 12.52
C GLY A 43 -4.95 1.82 13.12
N ALA A 44 -3.80 2.25 13.67
CA ALA A 44 -3.67 3.53 14.37
C ALA A 44 -3.41 4.72 13.43
N TYR A 45 -3.23 4.49 12.12
CA TYR A 45 -3.05 5.58 11.17
C TYR A 45 -4.15 6.65 11.27
N ARG A 46 -5.42 6.22 11.31
CA ARG A 46 -6.58 7.12 11.35
C ARG A 46 -6.62 7.99 12.62
N PRO A 47 -6.54 7.43 13.84
CA PRO A 47 -6.53 8.27 15.05
C PRO A 47 -5.29 9.17 15.14
N GLU A 48 -4.13 8.75 14.64
CA GLU A 48 -2.89 9.54 14.68
C GLU A 48 -2.79 10.60 13.57
N TYR A 49 -3.68 10.57 12.58
CA TYR A 49 -3.64 11.52 11.47
C TYR A 49 -3.76 12.98 11.95
N VAL A 50 -4.69 13.28 12.85
CA VAL A 50 -4.90 14.67 13.33
C VAL A 50 -3.70 15.17 14.15
N PRO A 51 -3.19 14.42 15.16
CA PRO A 51 -1.94 14.77 15.82
C PRO A 51 -0.79 15.04 14.85
N ALA A 52 -0.54 14.14 13.90
CA ALA A 52 0.53 14.30 12.91
C ALA A 52 0.36 15.58 12.07
N MET A 53 -0.87 15.90 11.65
CA MET A 53 -1.13 17.11 10.86
C MET A 53 -1.00 18.41 11.68
N ASN A 54 -1.34 18.39 12.97
CA ASN A 54 -1.13 19.54 13.85
C ASN A 54 0.37 19.84 13.99
N ASP A 55 1.18 18.81 14.24
CA ASP A 55 2.63 18.96 14.34
C ASP A 55 3.26 19.44 13.03
N LEU A 56 2.71 19.03 11.89
CA LEU A 56 3.12 19.52 10.58
C LEU A 56 2.73 21.00 10.37
N LEU A 57 1.54 21.41 10.80
CA LEU A 57 1.09 22.82 10.75
C LEU A 57 1.97 23.72 11.62
N ASP A 58 2.30 23.28 12.83
CA ASP A 58 3.16 24.02 13.75
C ASP A 58 4.57 24.22 13.17
N ARG A 59 4.98 23.34 12.25
CA ARG A 59 6.23 23.43 11.48
C ARG A 59 6.08 24.18 10.15
N GLY A 60 4.92 24.80 9.90
CA GLY A 60 4.64 25.63 8.74
C GLY A 60 4.27 24.88 7.46
N VAL A 61 4.01 23.57 7.55
CA VAL A 61 3.59 22.76 6.39
C VAL A 61 2.20 23.19 5.95
N GLN A 62 2.09 23.60 4.70
CA GLN A 62 0.80 23.96 4.11
C GLN A 62 -0.04 22.72 3.87
N ILE A 63 -1.32 22.80 4.24
CA ILE A 63 -2.28 21.73 4.05
C ILE A 63 -3.32 22.11 3.00
N TYR A 64 -3.79 21.13 2.23
CA TYR A 64 -4.86 21.36 1.26
C TYR A 64 -6.15 21.90 1.93
N PRO A 65 -6.59 23.12 1.57
CA PRO A 65 -7.63 23.83 2.32
C PRO A 65 -9.07 23.44 1.95
N GLN A 66 -9.31 22.91 0.73
CA GLN A 66 -10.66 22.54 0.27
C GLN A 66 -11.05 21.09 0.58
N ARG A 67 -10.74 20.59 1.78
CA ARG A 67 -11.09 19.20 2.14
C ARG A 67 -12.52 19.10 2.66
N LEU A 68 -13.32 18.27 1.98
CA LEU A 68 -14.66 17.86 2.44
C LEU A 68 -14.60 16.90 3.64
N GLN A 69 -13.48 16.20 3.82
CA GLN A 69 -13.21 15.30 4.94
C GLN A 69 -11.93 15.73 5.66
N PRO A 70 -12.00 16.16 6.92
CA PRO A 70 -10.84 16.70 7.64
C PRO A 70 -9.82 15.63 8.04
N VAL A 71 -10.22 14.34 8.00
CA VAL A 71 -9.40 13.21 8.42
C VAL A 71 -9.34 12.17 7.30
N PHE A 72 -8.13 11.70 6.99
CA PHE A 72 -7.96 10.54 6.14
C PHE A 72 -8.02 9.25 6.95
N ALA A 73 -8.78 8.27 6.47
CA ALA A 73 -8.87 6.95 7.10
C ALA A 73 -7.63 6.07 6.85
N ASN A 74 -6.77 6.45 5.89
CA ASN A 74 -5.55 5.76 5.50
C ASN A 74 -4.59 6.71 4.76
N ALA A 75 -3.36 6.26 4.51
CA ALA A 75 -2.37 7.03 3.76
C ALA A 75 -2.68 7.14 2.26
N HIS A 76 -3.78 6.60 1.75
CA HIS A 76 -4.03 6.48 0.31
C HIS A 76 -2.91 5.78 -0.49
N ASN A 77 -2.10 4.99 0.22
CA ASN A 77 -1.01 4.20 -0.31
C ASN A 77 -0.70 3.11 0.74
N GLU A 78 -0.96 1.84 0.41
CA GLU A 78 -0.80 0.74 1.37
C GLU A 78 0.65 0.60 1.87
N PHE A 79 1.65 0.93 1.05
CA PHE A 79 3.06 0.88 1.46
C PHE A 79 3.38 1.93 2.52
N LEU A 80 2.89 3.16 2.32
CA LEU A 80 3.07 4.23 3.30
C LEU A 80 2.31 3.96 4.59
N GLU A 81 1.13 3.34 4.49
CA GLU A 81 0.35 2.97 5.65
C GLU A 81 1.01 1.84 6.45
N VAL A 82 1.54 0.81 5.79
CA VAL A 82 2.36 -0.22 6.47
C VAL A 82 3.55 0.40 7.17
N ALA A 83 4.24 1.35 6.52
CA ALA A 83 5.36 2.06 7.15
C ALA A 83 4.90 2.85 8.38
N ALA A 84 3.79 3.58 8.28
CA ALA A 84 3.28 4.39 9.39
C ALA A 84 2.83 3.53 10.57
N GLU A 85 2.10 2.44 10.31
CA GLU A 85 1.52 1.60 11.37
C GLU A 85 2.53 0.62 11.99
N TRP A 86 3.51 0.13 11.22
CA TRP A 86 4.42 -0.95 11.64
C TRP A 86 5.91 -0.60 11.55
N GLY A 87 6.25 0.60 11.09
CA GLY A 87 7.63 1.04 10.96
C GLY A 87 8.48 0.21 9.97
N LEU A 88 9.78 0.23 10.19
CA LEU A 88 10.78 -0.51 9.44
C LEU A 88 10.56 -2.04 9.44
N PRO A 89 10.17 -2.69 10.56
CA PRO A 89 9.83 -4.11 10.56
C PRO A 89 8.68 -4.44 9.61
N GLY A 90 7.64 -3.60 9.56
CA GLY A 90 6.53 -3.77 8.61
C GLY A 90 6.98 -3.68 7.15
N ILE A 91 7.82 -2.69 6.84
CA ILE A 91 8.41 -2.55 5.50
C ILE A 91 9.31 -3.74 5.16
N ALA A 92 10.12 -4.23 6.10
CA ALA A 92 10.97 -5.40 5.90
C ALA A 92 10.14 -6.66 5.64
N ALA A 93 9.06 -6.87 6.40
CA ALA A 93 8.13 -7.98 6.21
C ALA A 93 7.43 -7.89 4.84
N LEU A 94 7.00 -6.71 4.43
CA LEU A 94 6.39 -6.48 3.12
C LEU A 94 7.39 -6.73 1.98
N ALA A 95 8.62 -6.22 2.09
CA ALA A 95 9.68 -6.45 1.11
C ALA A 95 10.02 -7.94 1.01
N TRP A 96 10.09 -8.64 2.15
CA TRP A 96 10.29 -10.08 2.18
C TRP A 96 9.14 -10.85 1.52
N ALA A 97 7.88 -10.50 1.81
CA ALA A 97 6.72 -11.12 1.19
C ALA A 97 6.73 -10.94 -0.34
N LEU A 98 7.05 -9.74 -0.83
CA LEU A 98 7.19 -9.45 -2.26
C LEU A 98 8.36 -10.21 -2.89
N PHE A 99 9.47 -10.35 -2.17
CA PHE A 99 10.61 -11.17 -2.62
C PHE A 99 10.20 -12.64 -2.78
N VAL A 100 9.58 -13.24 -1.76
CA VAL A 100 9.08 -14.62 -1.80
C VAL A 100 8.11 -14.80 -2.96
N LEU A 101 7.10 -13.94 -3.07
CA LEU A 101 6.12 -13.98 -4.17
C LEU A 101 6.80 -13.89 -5.54
N GLY A 102 7.74 -12.97 -5.72
CA GLY A 102 8.51 -12.83 -6.95
C GLY A 102 9.37 -14.06 -7.26
N THR A 103 9.97 -14.69 -6.26
CA THR A 103 10.73 -15.93 -6.45
C THR A 103 9.84 -17.09 -6.88
N VAL A 104 8.67 -17.26 -6.24
CA VAL A 104 7.69 -18.30 -6.59
C VAL A 104 7.16 -18.09 -8.01
N LEU A 105 6.78 -16.86 -8.38
CA LEU A 105 6.29 -16.55 -9.72
C LEU A 105 7.32 -16.83 -10.83
N ARG A 106 8.61 -16.64 -10.55
CA ARG A 106 9.71 -16.90 -11.50
C ARG A 106 10.04 -18.38 -11.62
N ARG A 107 10.06 -19.10 -10.49
CA ARG A 107 10.43 -20.53 -10.39
C ARG A 107 9.27 -21.48 -10.66
N GLY A 108 8.04 -20.99 -10.62
CA GLY A 108 6.85 -21.82 -10.76
C GLY A 108 6.77 -22.55 -12.12
N PRO A 109 5.95 -23.62 -12.20
CA PRO A 109 5.82 -24.46 -13.38
C PRO A 109 5.53 -23.67 -14.66
N HIS A 110 6.09 -24.08 -15.79
CA HIS A 110 5.79 -23.51 -17.11
C HIS A 110 4.52 -24.13 -17.69
N ASP A 111 3.38 -23.83 -17.09
CA ASP A 111 2.05 -24.33 -17.49
C ASP A 111 1.06 -23.15 -17.74
N ALA A 112 -0.20 -23.48 -18.05
CA ALA A 112 -1.26 -22.48 -18.20
C ALA A 112 -1.52 -21.67 -16.92
N GLY A 113 -1.28 -22.25 -15.74
CA GLY A 113 -1.45 -21.59 -14.45
C GLY A 113 -0.44 -20.47 -14.20
N ARG A 114 0.74 -20.52 -14.83
CA ARG A 114 1.76 -19.47 -14.73
C ARG A 114 1.25 -18.12 -15.22
N ALA A 115 0.56 -18.09 -16.36
CA ALA A 115 0.01 -16.86 -16.91
C ALA A 115 -1.02 -16.24 -15.95
N LEU A 116 -1.88 -17.06 -15.35
CA LEU A 116 -2.86 -16.62 -14.36
C LEU A 116 -2.19 -16.08 -13.09
N ALA A 117 -1.14 -16.73 -12.59
CA ALA A 117 -0.40 -16.28 -11.42
C ALA A 117 0.23 -14.89 -11.62
N TRP A 118 0.86 -14.66 -12.78
CA TRP A 118 1.43 -13.37 -13.13
C TRP A 118 0.35 -12.29 -13.33
N ALA A 119 -0.69 -12.59 -14.10
CA ALA A 119 -1.77 -11.64 -14.37
C ALA A 119 -2.53 -11.25 -13.11
N GLY A 120 -2.89 -12.21 -12.26
CA GLY A 120 -3.59 -11.94 -11.00
C GLY A 120 -2.72 -11.17 -10.00
N THR A 121 -1.41 -11.47 -9.92
CA THR A 121 -0.48 -10.68 -9.08
C THR A 121 -0.35 -9.24 -9.59
N ALA A 122 -0.23 -9.05 -10.91
CA ALA A 122 -0.19 -7.72 -11.50
C ALA A 122 -1.49 -6.94 -11.25
N ALA A 123 -2.65 -7.60 -11.36
CA ALA A 123 -3.93 -7.01 -11.06
C ALA A 123 -4.04 -6.60 -9.58
N LEU A 124 -3.59 -7.44 -8.64
CA LEU A 124 -3.54 -7.10 -7.22
C LEU A 124 -2.58 -5.94 -6.94
N ALA A 125 -1.41 -5.90 -7.58
CA ALA A 125 -0.47 -4.80 -7.44
C ALA A 125 -1.08 -3.46 -7.91
N VAL A 126 -1.73 -3.46 -9.07
CA VAL A 126 -2.45 -2.28 -9.58
C VAL A 126 -3.60 -1.88 -8.65
N LEU A 127 -4.36 -2.87 -8.16
CA LEU A 127 -5.47 -2.62 -7.24
C LEU A 127 -4.98 -2.02 -5.92
N SER A 128 -3.82 -2.44 -5.42
CA SER A 128 -3.17 -1.93 -4.19
C SER A 128 -2.66 -0.48 -4.35
N LEU A 129 -2.47 -0.01 -5.58
CA LEU A 129 -2.11 1.39 -5.86
C LEU A 129 -3.34 2.31 -5.88
N ALA A 130 -4.49 1.80 -6.32
CA ALA A 130 -5.70 2.60 -6.52
C ALA A 130 -6.75 2.41 -5.41
N TYR A 131 -6.69 1.30 -4.69
CA TYR A 131 -7.65 0.84 -3.71
C TYR A 131 -6.95 0.09 -2.56
N PHE A 132 -7.73 -0.42 -1.61
CA PHE A 132 -7.22 -1.11 -0.41
C PHE A 132 -7.70 -2.56 -0.37
N PRO A 133 -7.25 -3.41 -1.31
CA PRO A 133 -7.73 -4.79 -1.40
C PRO A 133 -7.52 -5.57 -0.12
N PHE A 134 -6.52 -5.23 0.69
CA PHE A 134 -6.23 -5.92 1.96
C PHE A 134 -6.92 -5.30 3.18
N ARG A 135 -7.58 -4.14 3.05
CA ARG A 135 -8.39 -3.53 4.13
C ARG A 135 -9.86 -3.92 4.07
N VAL A 136 -10.40 -4.14 2.86
CA VAL A 136 -11.82 -4.47 2.69
C VAL A 136 -11.95 -5.99 2.70
N ALA A 137 -12.53 -6.55 3.76
CA ALA A 137 -12.66 -8.00 3.96
C ALA A 137 -13.19 -8.75 2.72
N LEU A 138 -14.18 -8.17 2.02
CA LEU A 138 -14.77 -8.73 0.80
C LEU A 138 -13.75 -8.95 -0.33
N VAL A 139 -12.76 -8.06 -0.45
CA VAL A 139 -11.72 -8.12 -1.49
C VAL A 139 -10.47 -8.82 -0.97
N ALA A 140 -10.20 -8.70 0.33
CA ALA A 140 -9.05 -9.30 0.98
C ALA A 140 -9.09 -10.82 0.92
N TRP A 141 -10.26 -11.41 1.16
CA TRP A 141 -10.41 -12.86 1.18
C TRP A 141 -10.06 -13.52 -0.16
N PRO A 142 -10.64 -13.11 -1.32
CA PRO A 142 -10.20 -13.60 -2.63
C PRO A 142 -8.72 -13.35 -2.92
N ALA A 143 -8.17 -12.19 -2.52
CA ALA A 143 -6.77 -11.87 -2.73
C ALA A 143 -5.85 -12.83 -1.96
N VAL A 144 -6.15 -13.11 -0.70
CA VAL A 144 -5.39 -14.05 0.14
C VAL A 144 -5.48 -15.47 -0.40
N LEU A 145 -6.67 -15.93 -0.82
CA LEU A 145 -6.82 -17.26 -1.43
C LEU A 145 -6.03 -17.39 -2.74
N PHE A 146 -6.05 -16.35 -3.58
CA PHE A 146 -5.26 -16.32 -4.80
C PHE A 146 -3.76 -16.38 -4.48
N LEU A 147 -3.26 -15.57 -3.54
CA LEU A 147 -1.85 -15.58 -3.16
C LEU A 147 -1.44 -16.93 -2.55
N ALA A 148 -2.27 -17.54 -1.72
CA ALA A 148 -2.02 -18.88 -1.19
C ALA A 148 -1.91 -19.94 -2.31
N TRP A 149 -2.79 -19.86 -3.32
CA TRP A 149 -2.69 -20.71 -4.50
C TRP A 149 -1.40 -20.48 -5.30
N VAL A 150 -0.98 -19.22 -5.49
CA VAL A 150 0.30 -18.91 -6.14
C VAL A 150 1.48 -19.49 -5.36
N LEU A 151 1.51 -19.30 -4.04
CA LEU A 151 2.58 -19.80 -3.18
C LEU A 151 2.70 -21.32 -3.24
N ARG A 152 1.58 -22.06 -3.13
CA ARG A 152 1.55 -23.52 -3.22
C ARG A 152 2.09 -24.07 -4.54
N ARG A 153 2.00 -23.29 -5.63
CA ARG A 153 2.55 -23.70 -6.94
C ARG A 153 4.08 -23.64 -6.99
N GLY A 154 4.71 -22.87 -6.09
CA GLY A 154 6.16 -22.84 -5.94
C GLY A 154 6.73 -24.03 -5.17
N ASP A 155 5.90 -24.71 -4.37
CA ASP A 155 6.35 -25.74 -3.42
C ASP A 155 6.65 -27.09 -4.06
N GLY A 156 6.35 -27.29 -5.35
CA GLY A 156 6.69 -28.46 -6.17
C GLY A 156 6.58 -29.81 -5.43
N GLU A 157 5.48 -30.54 -5.63
CA GLU A 157 5.30 -31.92 -5.12
C GLU A 157 6.66 -32.68 -5.11
N PRO A 158 7.15 -33.14 -3.94
CA PRO A 158 8.35 -33.96 -3.91
C PRO A 158 8.09 -35.15 -4.83
N ALA A 159 9.04 -35.46 -5.71
CA ALA A 159 8.91 -36.58 -6.64
C ALA A 159 8.61 -37.87 -5.87
N GLU A 160 7.33 -38.26 -5.78
CA GLU A 160 6.91 -39.59 -5.39
C GLU A 160 7.48 -40.56 -6.44
N GLY A 161 8.58 -41.24 -6.11
CA GLY A 161 9.16 -42.24 -7.01
C GLY A 161 10.63 -42.60 -6.82
N ALA A 162 11.33 -42.07 -5.81
CA ALA A 162 12.69 -42.53 -5.48
C ALA A 162 12.69 -43.36 -4.19
N ILE A 163 12.16 -44.59 -4.27
CA ILE A 163 12.52 -45.71 -3.39
C ILE A 163 12.65 -46.95 -4.26
#